data_AF-A0AAN3VUJ4-F1
#
_entry.id   AF-A0AAN3VUJ4-F1
#
_cell.length_a   1.000
_cell.length_b   1.000
_cell.length_c   1.000
_cell.angle_alpha   90.00
_cell.angle_beta   90.00
_cell.angle_gamma   90.00
#
_symmetry.space_group_name_H-M   'P 1'
#
loop_
_entity.id
_entity.type
_entity.pdbx_description
1 polymer ?
#
loop_
_entity_poly.entity_id
_entity_poly.type
_entity_poly.pdbx_seq_one_letter_code
_entity_poly.pdbx_strand_id
1 'polypeptide(L)'
;MKKNIFEKLGILLSILLLLIPKWIAPICPGMKEDGTHMGCFYSGNLVMKIAVMIMILCILMIVLSKYKYLRLLGSALVIVLSAFSYLIPHGMTHMHNEMGKPYGFCKMESMACRANHTFEIVGIVAGLIALVMIINIITILLKKEK
;
A
#
# COMPACT_ATOMS: atom_id res chain seq x y z
N MET A 1 -21.86 15.23 1.30
CA MET A 1 -21.05 13.99 1.44
C MET A 1 -21.15 13.44 2.85
N LYS A 2 -21.33 12.12 3.00
CA LYS A 2 -21.32 11.47 4.32
C LYS A 2 -19.97 11.72 5.01
N LYS A 3 -19.99 11.93 6.34
CA LYS A 3 -18.79 12.21 7.14
C LYS A 3 -17.77 11.08 6.95
N ASN A 4 -16.53 11.46 6.66
CA ASN A 4 -15.36 10.58 6.53
C ASN A 4 -15.48 9.48 5.47
N ILE A 5 -16.16 9.74 4.35
CA ILE A 5 -16.36 8.75 3.28
C ILE A 5 -15.04 8.31 2.62
N PHE A 6 -14.09 9.22 2.45
CA PHE A 6 -12.81 8.92 1.81
C PHE A 6 -11.91 8.08 2.69
N GLU A 7 -11.88 8.34 4.00
CA GLU A 7 -11.12 7.53 4.95
C GLU A 7 -11.71 6.11 5.04
N LYS A 8 -13.03 5.96 4.99
CA LYS A 8 -13.69 4.64 4.93
C LYS A 8 -13.35 3.88 3.65
N LEU A 9 -13.34 4.57 2.51
CA LEU A 9 -12.92 3.98 1.24
C LEU A 9 -11.43 3.61 1.27
N GLY A 10 -10.59 4.45 1.88
CA GLY A 10 -9.18 4.17 2.13
C GLY A 10 -8.97 2.91 2.97
N ILE A 11 -9.76 2.71 4.04
CA ILE A 11 -9.74 1.47 4.83
C ILE A 11 -10.08 0.26 3.96
N LEU A 12 -11.18 0.32 3.19
CA LEU A 12 -11.59 -0.78 2.32
C LEU A 12 -10.49 -1.15 1.31
N LEU A 13 -9.91 -0.16 0.64
CA LEU A 13 -8.83 -0.36 -0.31
C LEU A 13 -7.54 -0.85 0.36
N SER A 14 -7.25 -0.42 1.59
CA SER A 14 -6.10 -0.93 2.35
C SER A 14 -6.27 -2.39 2.78
N ILE A 15 -7.50 -2.83 3.09
CA ILE A 15 -7.80 -4.25 3.32
C ILE A 15 -7.56 -5.03 2.02
N LEU A 16 -8.02 -4.52 0.89
CA LEU A 16 -7.72 -5.14 -0.41
C LEU A 16 -6.21 -5.24 -0.63
N LEU A 17 -5.46 -4.15 -0.42
CA LEU A 17 -4.01 -4.09 -0.56
C LEU A 17 -3.29 -5.13 0.33
N LEU A 18 -3.77 -5.30 1.57
CA LEU A 18 -3.26 -6.28 2.52
C LEU A 18 -3.46 -7.72 2.03
N LEU A 19 -4.58 -7.99 1.35
CA LEU A 19 -4.95 -9.33 0.92
C LEU A 19 -4.25 -9.76 -0.38
N ILE A 20 -3.80 -8.82 -1.22
CA ILE A 20 -3.25 -9.12 -2.55
C ILE A 20 -2.10 -10.12 -2.52
N PRO A 21 -0.99 -9.88 -1.77
CA PRO A 21 0.21 -10.69 -1.93
C PRO A 21 0.06 -12.14 -1.45
N LYS A 22 -0.99 -12.45 -0.69
CA LYS A 22 -1.17 -13.76 -0.06
C LYS A 22 -2.43 -14.51 -0.50
N TRP A 23 -3.51 -13.80 -0.84
CA TRP A 23 -4.81 -14.44 -1.10
C TRP A 23 -5.42 -14.12 -2.47
N ILE A 24 -5.23 -12.92 -3.02
CA ILE A 24 -5.87 -12.52 -4.28
C ILE A 24 -4.97 -12.81 -5.48
N ALA A 25 -3.72 -12.38 -5.41
CA ALA A 25 -2.71 -12.62 -6.42
C ALA A 25 -1.44 -13.08 -5.70
N PRO A 26 -1.40 -14.33 -5.22
CA PRO A 26 -0.35 -14.79 -4.34
C PRO A 26 1.02 -14.71 -5.01
N ILE A 27 2.02 -14.29 -4.25
CA ILE A 27 3.43 -14.37 -4.64
C ILE A 27 3.91 -15.83 -4.70
N CYS A 28 5.17 -16.03 -5.10
CA CYS A 28 5.78 -17.36 -5.14
C CYS A 28 5.72 -18.07 -3.77
N PRO A 29 5.14 -19.28 -3.70
CA PRO A 29 5.18 -20.08 -2.50
C PRO A 29 6.57 -20.69 -2.31
N GLY A 30 6.98 -20.84 -1.04
CA GLY A 30 8.14 -21.64 -0.67
C GLY A 30 9.47 -20.90 -0.58
N MET A 31 10.51 -21.70 -0.31
CA MET A 31 11.91 -21.29 -0.26
C MET A 31 12.60 -21.62 -1.58
N LYS A 32 13.72 -20.95 -1.85
CA LYS A 32 14.66 -21.36 -2.88
C LYS A 32 15.39 -22.64 -2.46
N GLU A 33 16.12 -23.23 -3.39
CA GLU A 33 16.99 -24.39 -3.16
C GLU A 33 18.05 -24.15 -2.06
N ASP A 34 18.50 -22.90 -1.89
CA ASP A 34 19.43 -22.49 -0.84
C ASP A 34 18.76 -22.30 0.54
N GLY A 35 17.48 -22.64 0.68
CA GLY A 35 16.68 -22.47 1.90
C GLY A 35 16.24 -21.04 2.18
N THR A 36 16.59 -20.05 1.33
CA THR A 36 16.20 -18.65 1.54
C THR A 36 14.89 -18.30 0.83
N HIS A 37 14.15 -17.31 1.35
CA HIS A 37 12.95 -16.82 0.66
C HIS A 37 13.29 -16.01 -0.61
N MET A 38 12.37 -16.03 -1.57
CA MET A 38 12.46 -15.23 -2.80
C MET A 38 12.27 -13.72 -2.50
N GLY A 39 12.74 -12.85 -3.41
CA GLY A 39 12.59 -11.40 -3.24
C GLY A 39 11.12 -10.95 -3.13
N CYS A 40 10.22 -11.61 -3.87
CA CYS A 40 8.78 -11.32 -3.83
C CYS A 40 8.16 -11.59 -2.44
N PHE A 41 8.74 -12.48 -1.63
CA PHE A 41 8.32 -12.72 -0.24
C PHE A 41 8.51 -11.50 0.64
N TYR A 42 9.70 -10.92 0.61
CA TYR A 42 10.00 -9.73 1.38
C TYR A 42 9.19 -8.53 0.90
N SER A 43 9.07 -8.35 -0.42
CA SER A 43 8.26 -7.29 -1.01
C SER A 43 6.78 -7.42 -0.67
N GLY A 44 6.23 -8.63 -0.75
CA GLY A 44 4.84 -8.91 -0.38
C GLY A 44 4.58 -8.61 1.10
N ASN A 45 5.45 -9.08 1.98
CA ASN A 45 5.35 -8.79 3.43
C ASN A 45 5.46 -7.29 3.73
N LEU A 46 6.33 -6.56 3.03
CA LEU A 46 6.44 -5.12 3.20
C LEU A 46 5.18 -4.40 2.75
N VAL A 47 4.62 -4.76 1.58
CA VAL A 47 3.33 -4.20 1.11
C VAL A 47 2.22 -4.46 2.12
N MET A 48 2.15 -5.66 2.69
CA MET A 48 1.19 -5.98 3.75
C MET A 48 1.37 -5.09 4.99
N LYS A 49 2.62 -4.87 5.44
CA LYS A 49 2.92 -3.96 6.55
C LYS A 49 2.49 -2.52 6.23
N ILE A 50 2.77 -2.04 5.02
CA ILE A 50 2.34 -0.71 4.57
C ILE A 50 0.81 -0.60 4.54
N ALA A 51 0.11 -1.62 4.06
CA ALA A 51 -1.35 -1.66 4.04
C ALA A 51 -1.96 -1.53 5.45
N VAL A 52 -1.39 -2.23 6.44
CA VAL A 52 -1.79 -2.08 7.85
C VAL A 52 -1.55 -0.65 8.35
N MET A 53 -0.41 -0.04 8.02
CA MET A 53 -0.12 1.35 8.41
C MET A 53 -1.11 2.34 7.79
N ILE A 54 -1.47 2.18 6.51
CA ILE A 54 -2.48 2.99 5.84
C ILE A 54 -3.83 2.86 6.53
N MET A 55 -4.23 1.62 6.89
CA MET A 55 -5.48 1.36 7.60
C MET A 55 -5.53 2.09 8.94
N ILE A 56 -4.46 2.00 9.74
CA ILE A 56 -4.34 2.70 11.03
C ILE A 56 -4.44 4.21 10.84
N LEU A 57 -3.74 4.78 9.87
CA LEU A 57 -3.80 6.22 9.57
C LEU A 57 -5.22 6.66 9.18
N CYS A 58 -5.93 5.87 8.37
CA CYS A 58 -7.31 6.18 8.01
C CYS A 58 -8.25 6.14 9.23
N ILE A 59 -8.10 5.17 10.12
CA ILE A 59 -8.85 5.11 11.38
C ILE A 59 -8.54 6.32 12.27
N LEU A 60 -7.27 6.68 12.42
CA LEU A 60 -6.85 7.86 13.20
C LEU A 60 -7.46 9.14 12.64
N MET A 61 -7.48 9.32 11.32
CA MET A 61 -8.12 10.48 10.67
C MET A 61 -9.64 10.53 10.92
N ILE A 62 -10.32 9.38 11.00
CA ILE A 62 -11.75 9.30 11.34
C ILE A 62 -11.98 9.76 12.79
N VAL A 63 -11.22 9.21 13.73
CA VAL A 63 -11.34 9.51 15.17
C VAL A 63 -11.01 10.97 15.45
N LEU A 64 -9.94 11.47 14.84
CA LEU A 64 -9.43 12.84 15.01
C LEU A 64 -10.03 13.81 13.98
N SER A 65 -11.21 13.49 13.44
CA SER A 65 -11.81 14.22 12.31
C SER A 65 -12.10 15.71 12.57
N LYS A 66 -12.09 16.14 13.83
CA LYS A 66 -12.20 17.56 14.24
C LYS A 66 -10.95 18.39 13.92
N TYR A 67 -9.78 17.77 13.81
CA TYR A 67 -8.52 18.45 13.57
C TYR A 67 -8.18 18.46 12.08
N LYS A 68 -8.49 19.57 11.40
CA LYS A 68 -8.28 19.75 9.95
C LYS A 68 -6.84 19.40 9.51
N TYR A 69 -5.84 19.97 10.18
CA TYR A 69 -4.43 19.77 9.82
C TYR A 69 -3.95 18.33 9.98
N LEU A 70 -4.46 17.59 10.98
CA LEU A 70 -4.13 16.17 11.16
C LEU A 70 -4.69 15.31 10.03
N ARG A 71 -5.87 15.64 9.50
CA ARG A 71 -6.43 14.94 8.33
C ARG A 71 -5.64 15.23 7.06
N LEU A 72 -5.18 16.46 6.87
CA LEU A 72 -4.32 16.82 5.74
C LEU A 72 -2.99 16.05 5.80
N LEU A 73 -2.33 16.08 6.97
CA LEU A 73 -1.08 15.34 7.19
C LEU A 73 -1.28 13.83 7.01
N GLY A 74 -2.33 13.25 7.60
CA GLY A 74 -2.63 11.83 7.46
C GLY A 74 -2.88 11.43 6.00
N SER A 75 -3.60 12.25 5.23
CA SER A 75 -3.85 12.01 3.81
C SER A 75 -2.54 12.06 3.01
N ALA A 76 -1.66 13.04 3.30
CA ALA A 76 -0.35 13.14 2.67
C ALA A 76 0.54 11.93 2.98
N LEU A 77 0.58 11.48 4.23
CA LEU A 77 1.31 10.27 4.63
C LEU A 77 0.79 9.02 3.93
N VAL A 78 -0.54 8.87 3.82
CA VAL A 78 -1.12 7.74 3.08
C VAL A 78 -0.73 7.76 1.61
N ILE A 79 -0.72 8.93 0.95
CA ILE A 79 -0.27 9.04 -0.45
C ILE A 79 1.18 8.56 -0.61
N VAL A 80 2.07 8.99 0.29
CA VAL A 80 3.48 8.58 0.28
C VAL A 80 3.62 7.07 0.49
N LEU A 81 2.91 6.50 1.46
CA LEU A 81 2.91 5.05 1.72
C LEU A 81 2.35 4.25 0.55
N SER A 82 1.31 4.74 -0.10
CA SER A 82 0.77 4.15 -1.32
C SER A 82 1.80 4.15 -2.44
N ALA A 83 2.50 5.28 -2.67
CA ALA A 83 3.58 5.34 -3.65
C ALA A 83 4.69 4.31 -3.33
N PHE A 84 5.10 4.19 -2.07
CA PHE A 84 6.09 3.19 -1.66
C PHE A 84 5.64 1.75 -1.88
N SER A 85 4.35 1.46 -1.77
CA SER A 85 3.78 0.13 -2.06
C SER A 85 3.99 -0.29 -3.52
N TYR A 86 4.13 0.67 -4.43
CA TYR A 86 4.49 0.42 -5.83
C TYR A 86 6.00 0.48 -6.06
N LEU A 87 6.66 1.54 -5.60
CA LEU A 87 8.08 1.81 -5.91
C LEU A 87 9.03 0.74 -5.35
N ILE A 88 8.76 0.23 -4.14
CA ILE A 88 9.68 -0.68 -3.46
C ILE A 88 9.71 -2.06 -4.14
N PRO A 89 8.57 -2.73 -4.42
CA PRO A 89 8.60 -3.99 -5.16
C PRO A 89 9.17 -3.87 -6.58
N HIS A 90 9.14 -2.69 -7.19
CA HIS A 90 9.74 -2.42 -8.50
C HIS A 90 11.23 -2.04 -8.42
N GLY A 91 11.83 -2.05 -7.23
CA GLY A 91 13.26 -1.77 -7.03
C GLY A 91 13.67 -0.32 -7.25
N MET A 92 12.72 0.61 -7.32
CA MET A 92 12.97 2.03 -7.63
C MET A 92 13.53 2.83 -6.45
N THR A 93 13.53 2.24 -5.25
CA THR A 93 13.94 2.92 -4.00
C THR A 93 15.33 2.50 -3.51
N HIS A 94 15.99 1.54 -4.16
CA HIS A 94 17.26 0.94 -3.72
C HIS A 94 17.25 0.42 -2.27
N MET A 95 16.06 0.14 -1.71
CA MET A 95 15.91 -0.39 -0.36
C MET A 95 16.29 -1.87 -0.31
N HIS A 96 16.90 -2.27 0.81
CA HIS A 96 17.27 -3.64 1.10
C HIS A 96 16.43 -4.18 2.26
N ASN A 97 16.14 -5.48 2.22
CA ASN A 97 15.42 -6.21 3.25
C ASN A 97 16.32 -6.54 4.44
N GLU A 98 15.74 -7.18 5.47
CA GLU A 98 16.45 -7.64 6.68
C GLU A 98 17.64 -8.57 6.42
N MET A 99 17.74 -9.19 5.24
CA MET A 99 18.88 -10.02 4.84
C MET A 99 19.92 -9.26 3.99
N GLY A 100 19.79 -7.94 3.84
CA GLY A 100 20.66 -7.13 2.99
C GLY A 100 20.47 -7.37 1.49
N LYS A 101 19.36 -8.00 1.07
CA LYS A 101 19.01 -8.22 -0.35
C LYS A 101 18.01 -7.15 -0.80
N PRO A 102 18.07 -6.67 -2.05
CA PRO A 102 17.12 -5.68 -2.53
C PRO A 102 15.69 -6.22 -2.52
N TYR A 103 14.72 -5.35 -2.21
CA TYR A 103 13.32 -5.66 -2.50
C TYR A 103 13.10 -5.79 -4.01
N GLY A 104 12.16 -6.62 -4.39
CA GLY A 104 11.87 -6.91 -5.79
C GLY A 104 10.85 -8.03 -5.98
N PHE A 105 10.56 -8.35 -7.23
CA PHE A 105 9.80 -9.54 -7.61
C PHE A 105 10.63 -10.48 -8.48
N CYS A 106 10.15 -11.71 -8.68
CA CYS A 106 10.89 -12.74 -9.40
C CYS A 106 11.00 -12.40 -10.91
N LYS A 107 12.17 -12.70 -11.50
CA LYS A 107 12.48 -12.33 -12.88
C LYS A 107 11.84 -13.23 -13.94
N MET A 108 11.65 -14.51 -13.64
CA MET A 108 11.10 -15.49 -14.60
C MET A 108 9.58 -15.36 -14.68
N GLU A 109 9.03 -15.39 -15.88
CA GLU A 109 7.58 -15.20 -16.11
C GLU A 109 6.71 -16.32 -15.57
N SER A 110 7.24 -17.55 -15.52
CA SER A 110 6.57 -18.72 -14.94
C SER A 110 6.42 -18.66 -13.42
N MET A 111 7.07 -17.71 -12.75
CA MET A 111 6.99 -17.55 -11.30
C MET A 111 5.64 -16.96 -10.89
N ALA A 112 5.04 -17.49 -9.83
CA ALA A 112 3.66 -17.15 -9.45
C ALA A 112 3.43 -15.63 -9.26
N CYS A 113 4.40 -14.89 -8.70
CA CYS A 113 4.22 -13.44 -8.54
C CYS A 113 4.13 -12.67 -9.87
N ARG A 114 4.73 -13.20 -10.96
CA ARG A 114 4.65 -12.65 -12.32
C ARG A 114 3.38 -13.13 -13.00
N ALA A 115 3.11 -14.43 -12.95
CA ALA A 115 1.92 -15.03 -13.56
C ALA A 115 0.61 -14.46 -12.98
N ASN A 116 0.59 -14.14 -11.69
CA ASN A 116 -0.58 -13.55 -11.02
C ASN A 116 -0.62 -12.01 -11.12
N HIS A 117 0.35 -11.37 -11.77
CA HIS A 117 0.47 -9.91 -11.83
C HIS A 117 0.39 -9.22 -10.46
N THR A 118 1.01 -9.84 -9.44
CA THR A 118 0.81 -9.45 -8.04
C THR A 118 1.15 -7.98 -7.81
N PHE A 119 2.32 -7.53 -8.28
CA PHE A 119 2.82 -6.20 -7.97
C PHE A 119 2.24 -5.11 -8.88
N GLU A 120 1.72 -5.49 -10.04
CA GLU A 120 0.92 -4.64 -10.91
C GLU A 120 -0.44 -4.35 -10.26
N ILE A 121 -1.12 -5.38 -9.72
CA ILE A 121 -2.39 -5.21 -9.00
C ILE A 121 -2.18 -4.38 -7.73
N VAL A 122 -1.10 -4.64 -6.97
CA VAL A 122 -0.67 -3.79 -5.84
C VAL A 122 -0.53 -2.33 -6.28
N GLY A 123 0.15 -2.08 -7.41
CA GLY A 123 0.32 -0.75 -7.97
C GLY A 123 -0.99 -0.04 -8.29
N ILE A 124 -1.94 -0.74 -8.92
CA ILE A 124 -3.26 -0.21 -9.24
C ILE A 124 -4.02 0.17 -7.96
N VAL A 125 -4.10 -0.74 -6.99
CA VAL A 125 -4.82 -0.49 -5.74
C VAL A 125 -4.17 0.63 -4.93
N ALA A 126 -2.84 0.67 -4.88
CA ALA A 126 -2.10 1.76 -4.25
C ALA A 126 -2.37 3.11 -4.95
N GLY A 127 -2.41 3.14 -6.29
CA GLY A 127 -2.77 4.32 -7.07
C GLY A 127 -4.18 4.81 -6.77
N LEU A 128 -5.16 3.89 -6.62
CA LEU A 128 -6.53 4.24 -6.22
C LEU A 128 -6.58 4.82 -4.80
N ILE A 129 -5.83 4.27 -3.84
CA ILE A 129 -5.73 4.83 -2.49
C ILE A 129 -5.18 6.26 -2.54
N ALA A 130 -4.09 6.47 -3.27
CA ALA A 130 -3.50 7.80 -3.43
C ALA A 130 -4.50 8.80 -4.04
N LEU A 131 -5.22 8.40 -5.10
CA LEU A 131 -6.25 9.23 -5.72
C LEU A 131 -7.36 9.61 -4.73
N VAL A 132 -7.87 8.64 -3.96
CA VAL A 132 -8.88 8.90 -2.92
C VAL A 132 -8.39 9.92 -1.90
N MET A 133 -7.14 9.83 -1.48
CA MET A 133 -6.55 10.76 -0.50
C MET A 133 -6.26 12.14 -1.09
N ILE A 134 -5.89 12.24 -2.37
CA ILE A 134 -5.77 13.53 -3.06
C ILE A 134 -7.14 14.23 -3.10
N ILE A 135 -8.21 13.50 -3.46
CA ILE A 135 -9.57 14.04 -3.47
C ILE A 135 -10.00 14.44 -2.04
N ASN A 136 -9.61 13.67 -1.02
CA ASN A 136 -9.87 14.03 0.38
C ASN A 136 -9.21 15.36 0.76
N ILE A 137 -7.93 15.55 0.40
CA ILE A 137 -7.20 16.82 0.63
C ILE A 137 -7.93 17.98 -0.05
N ILE A 138 -8.25 17.86 -1.34
CA ILE A 138 -8.98 18.90 -2.09
C ILE A 138 -10.30 19.23 -1.40
N THR A 139 -11.06 18.21 -0.97
CA THR A 139 -12.33 18.40 -0.27
C THR A 139 -12.15 19.12 1.06
N ILE A 140 -11.10 18.80 1.84
CA ILE A 140 -10.80 19.45 3.11
C ILE A 140 -10.45 20.92 2.89
N LEU A 141 -9.66 21.24 1.85
CA LEU A 141 -9.23 22.60 1.54
C LEU A 141 -10.38 23.48 1.01
N LEU A 142 -11.26 22.93 0.18
CA LEU A 142 -12.42 23.66 -0.37
C LEU A 142 -13.54 23.88 0.64
N LYS A 143 -13.58 23.11 1.74
CA LYS A 143 -14.59 23.28 2.78
C LYS A 143 -14.28 24.57 3.57
N LYS A 144 -15.03 25.63 3.28
CA LYS A 144 -15.00 26.88 4.08
C LYS A 144 -15.20 26.54 5.55
N GLU A 145 -14.31 27.02 6.40
CA GLU A 145 -14.49 27.01 7.85
C GLU A 145 -15.75 27.83 8.14
N LYS A 146 -16.78 27.17 8.68
CA LYS A 146 -17.97 27.83 9.21
C LYS A 146 -17.70 28.21 10.65
#